data_AF-A0A2H9U883-F1
#
_entry.id   AF-A0A2H9U883-F1
#
_cell.length_a   1.000
_cell.length_b   1.000
_cell.length_c   1.000
_cell.angle_alpha   90.00
_cell.angle_beta   90.00
_cell.angle_gamma   90.00
#
_symmetry.space_group_name_H-M   'P 1'
#
loop_
_entity.id
_entity.type
_entity.pdbx_description
1 polymer ?
#
loop_
_entity_poly.entity_id
_entity_poly.type
_entity_poly.pdbx_seq_one_letter_code
_entity_poly.pdbx_strand_id
1 'polypeptide(L)'
;MNTSLIPSQLGRKLRKLQRDPKRFLIDSKGYKAAHFSWQRAIKLGSFLWVLLCFGLAVGYYSLLASDRYVSQASVIIKQAEQLKMMPDALSMLGLGGSNHQDVLMLHAYFASWDMLQRLDQALQLKAHYQSEQADWFSRLPADASNEGFLAYYRDHLSLTLDELSGILTIRLQGFEPEFTRKVVRLMLKEGEGFINRLGHQVALEQL
;
A
#
# COMPACT_ATOMS: atom_id res chain seq x y z
N MET A 1 60.10 18.66 63.74
CA MET A 1 60.39 17.25 63.40
C MET A 1 59.09 16.48 63.29
N ASN A 2 59.06 15.58 62.31
CA ASN A 2 58.12 14.49 62.02
C ASN A 2 56.73 14.75 61.41
N THR A 3 56.72 14.40 60.13
CA THR A 3 55.70 14.00 59.17
C THR A 3 54.85 12.78 59.55
N SER A 4 53.73 12.69 58.83
CA SER A 4 53.02 11.50 58.31
C SER A 4 52.20 10.62 59.26
N LEU A 5 50.89 10.88 59.30
CA LEU A 5 49.86 9.84 59.48
C LEU A 5 48.61 10.20 58.65
N ILE A 6 48.73 10.20 57.31
CA ILE A 6 47.57 10.12 56.43
C ILE A 6 47.66 8.79 55.68
N PRO A 7 46.68 7.89 55.79
CA PRO A 7 46.72 6.60 55.12
C PRO A 7 46.86 6.79 53.60
N SER A 8 47.83 6.07 53.03
CA SER A 8 48.38 6.21 51.67
C SER A 8 47.34 6.13 50.53
N GLN A 9 46.15 5.59 50.80
CA GLN A 9 45.06 5.50 49.82
C GLN A 9 44.17 6.76 49.77
N LEU A 10 43.95 7.42 50.91
CA LEU A 10 43.10 8.62 50.97
C LEU A 10 43.85 9.85 50.45
N GLY A 11 45.14 9.98 50.77
CA GLY A 11 46.00 11.04 50.21
C GLY A 11 46.19 10.95 48.69
N ARG A 12 46.13 9.75 48.11
CA ARG A 12 46.14 9.55 46.63
C ARG A 12 44.84 10.02 45.98
N LYS A 13 43.69 9.73 46.60
CA LYS A 13 42.36 10.15 46.11
C LYS A 13 42.18 11.66 46.20
N LEU A 14 42.63 12.29 47.29
CA LEU A 14 42.58 13.74 47.48
C LEU A 14 43.44 14.50 46.45
N ARG A 15 44.65 14.01 46.15
CA ARG A 15 45.48 14.57 45.07
C ARG A 15 44.84 14.43 43.68
N LYS A 16 44.13 13.33 43.42
CA LYS A 16 43.40 13.12 42.15
C LYS A 16 42.19 14.07 42.03
N LEU A 17 41.51 14.37 43.14
CA LEU A 17 40.42 15.37 43.20
C LEU A 17 40.93 16.79 42.89
N GLN A 18 42.07 17.20 43.46
CA GLN A 18 42.65 18.53 43.24
C GLN A 18 43.21 18.73 41.83
N ARG A 19 43.78 17.68 41.22
CA ARG A 19 44.49 17.81 39.93
C ARG A 19 43.57 17.66 38.72
N ASP A 20 42.56 16.78 38.80
CA ASP A 20 41.60 16.51 37.72
C ASP A 20 40.20 16.17 38.28
N PRO A 21 39.42 17.18 38.74
CA PRO A 21 38.15 16.96 39.42
C PRO A 21 37.12 16.24 38.54
N LYS A 22 37.12 16.51 37.23
CA LYS A 22 36.24 15.85 36.25
C LYS A 22 36.46 14.34 36.18
N ARG A 23 37.72 13.90 36.13
CA ARG A 23 38.09 12.48 36.04
C ARG A 23 37.84 11.73 37.35
N PHE A 24 37.92 12.40 38.49
CA PHE A 24 37.59 11.80 39.80
C PHE A 24 36.11 11.44 39.91
N LEU A 25 35.21 12.31 39.43
CA LEU A 25 33.76 12.05 39.45
C LEU A 25 33.37 10.89 38.53
N ILE A 26 33.95 10.83 37.32
CA ILE A 26 33.67 9.78 36.31
C ILE A 26 34.19 8.39 36.77
N ASP A 27 35.30 8.35 37.52
CA ASP A 27 35.96 7.11 37.94
C ASP A 27 35.44 6.57 39.29
N SER A 28 34.50 7.29 39.91
CA SER A 28 33.82 6.85 41.13
C SER A 28 32.98 5.59 40.85
N LYS A 29 33.06 4.60 41.76
CA LYS A 29 32.23 3.38 41.68
C LYS A 29 30.73 3.69 41.60
N GLY A 30 30.28 4.78 42.24
CA GLY A 30 28.90 5.25 42.18
C GLY A 30 28.50 5.79 40.81
N TYR A 31 29.37 6.56 40.14
CA TYR A 31 29.11 7.08 38.78
C TYR A 31 29.04 5.94 37.76
N LYS A 32 29.97 4.98 37.82
CA LYS A 32 29.95 3.80 36.93
C LYS A 32 28.72 2.91 37.18
N ALA A 33 28.33 2.70 38.44
CA ALA A 33 27.12 1.95 38.78
C ALA A 33 25.84 2.67 38.30
N ALA A 34 25.75 3.99 38.53
CA ALA A 34 24.63 4.81 38.07
C ALA A 34 24.54 4.83 36.54
N HIS A 35 25.66 5.07 35.83
CA HIS A 35 25.71 5.07 34.37
C HIS A 35 25.32 3.71 33.76
N PHE A 36 25.79 2.60 34.35
CA PHE A 36 25.43 1.26 33.89
C PHE A 36 23.97 0.90 34.18
N SER A 37 23.43 1.32 35.33
CA SER A 37 22.01 1.18 35.66
C SER A 37 21.11 2.04 34.77
N TRP A 38 21.55 3.25 34.42
CA TRP A 38 20.83 4.17 33.55
C TRP A 38 20.79 3.68 32.10
N GLN A 39 21.90 3.15 31.58
CA GLN A 39 21.90 2.51 30.26
C GLN A 39 21.04 1.25 30.21
N ARG A 40 21.01 0.44 31.28
CA ARG A 40 20.10 -0.72 31.38
C ARG A 40 18.64 -0.29 31.47
N ALA A 41 18.33 0.76 32.23
CA ALA A 41 16.98 1.32 32.33
C ALA A 41 16.50 1.91 30.99
N ILE A 42 17.37 2.60 30.24
CA ILE A 42 17.05 3.09 28.89
C ILE A 42 16.85 1.92 27.92
N LYS A 43 17.70 0.89 27.97
CA LYS A 43 17.53 -0.31 27.13
C LYS A 43 16.27 -1.10 27.47
N LEU A 44 15.95 -1.29 28.76
CA LEU A 44 14.71 -1.94 29.19
C LEU A 44 13.48 -1.10 28.86
N GLY A 45 13.52 0.22 29.11
CA GLY A 45 12.43 1.12 28.77
C GLY A 45 12.19 1.22 27.27
N SER A 46 13.26 1.25 26.47
CA SER A 46 13.18 1.21 25.01
C SER A 46 12.61 -0.12 24.52
N PHE A 47 13.05 -1.25 25.09
CA PHE A 47 12.52 -2.57 24.75
C PHE A 47 11.04 -2.71 25.11
N LEU A 48 10.62 -2.18 26.26
CA LEU A 48 9.22 -2.22 26.70
C LEU A 48 8.32 -1.33 25.82
N TRP A 49 8.84 -0.20 25.33
CA TRP A 49 8.18 0.62 24.32
C TRP A 49 7.99 -0.11 22.99
N VAL A 50 9.01 -0.82 22.52
CA VAL A 50 8.90 -1.66 21.31
C VAL A 50 7.86 -2.75 21.52
N LEU A 51 7.86 -3.41 22.69
CA LEU A 51 6.88 -4.44 23.03
C LEU A 51 5.45 -3.88 23.10
N LEU A 52 5.28 -2.66 23.64
CA LEU A 52 4.00 -1.97 23.68
C LEU A 52 3.49 -1.65 22.27
N CYS A 53 4.32 -1.02 21.42
CA CYS A 53 3.95 -0.74 20.03
C CYS A 53 3.64 -2.02 19.25
N PHE A 54 4.42 -3.07 19.47
CA PHE A 54 4.18 -4.37 18.85
C PHE A 54 2.88 -5.01 19.35
N GLY A 55 2.61 -4.96 20.66
CA GLY A 55 1.36 -5.45 21.24
C GLY A 55 0.13 -4.70 20.73
N LEU A 56 0.23 -3.37 20.58
CA LEU A 56 -0.81 -2.55 19.97
C LEU A 56 -1.04 -2.92 18.51
N ALA A 57 0.04 -3.12 17.73
CA ALA A 57 -0.07 -3.55 16.35
C ALA A 57 -0.72 -4.95 16.24
N VAL A 58 -0.27 -5.92 17.03
CA VAL A 58 -0.85 -7.27 17.06
C VAL A 58 -2.32 -7.23 17.47
N GLY A 59 -2.66 -6.45 18.50
CA GLY A 59 -4.05 -6.28 18.94
C GLY A 59 -4.92 -5.67 17.84
N TYR A 60 -4.42 -4.65 17.14
CA TYR A 60 -5.12 -4.05 16.00
C TYR A 60 -5.34 -5.06 14.87
N TYR A 61 -4.28 -5.73 14.40
CA TYR A 61 -4.38 -6.68 13.29
C TYR A 61 -5.16 -7.95 13.63
N SER A 62 -5.24 -8.35 14.91
CA SER A 62 -5.95 -9.58 15.30
C SER A 62 -7.42 -9.36 15.62
N LEU A 63 -7.79 -8.18 16.13
CA LEU A 63 -9.14 -7.93 16.65
C LEU A 63 -9.92 -6.87 15.88
N LEU A 64 -9.22 -5.88 15.32
CA LEU A 64 -9.85 -4.77 14.62
C LEU A 64 -9.69 -4.81 13.12
N ALA A 65 -8.74 -5.56 12.54
CA ALA A 65 -8.57 -5.55 11.09
C ALA A 65 -9.74 -6.26 10.37
N SER A 66 -10.42 -5.54 9.49
CA SER A 66 -11.45 -6.02 8.59
C SER A 66 -10.87 -6.98 7.56
N ASP A 67 -11.61 -8.05 7.30
CA ASP A 67 -11.30 -8.96 6.21
C ASP A 67 -11.41 -8.25 4.86
N ARG A 68 -10.37 -8.41 4.03
CA ARG A 68 -10.34 -7.89 2.66
C ARG A 68 -10.49 -9.05 1.70
N TYR A 69 -11.53 -9.00 0.88
CA TYR A 69 -11.81 -9.99 -0.15
C TYR A 69 -11.40 -9.46 -1.53
N VAL A 70 -10.81 -10.33 -2.34
CA VAL A 70 -10.40 -9.99 -3.70
C VAL A 70 -11.23 -10.80 -4.69
N SER A 71 -11.95 -10.11 -5.57
CA SER A 71 -12.62 -10.75 -6.71
C SER A 71 -11.79 -10.55 -7.97
N GLN A 72 -11.49 -11.64 -8.67
CA GLN A 72 -10.67 -11.65 -9.87
C GLN A 72 -11.49 -12.06 -11.11
N ALA A 73 -11.25 -11.37 -12.21
CA ALA A 73 -11.72 -11.74 -13.54
C ALA A 73 -10.58 -11.61 -14.56
N SER A 74 -10.56 -12.49 -15.56
CA SER A 74 -9.57 -12.46 -16.65
C SER A 74 -10.31 -12.42 -17.98
N VAL A 75 -9.95 -11.45 -18.83
CA VAL A 75 -10.62 -11.19 -20.12
C VAL A 75 -9.60 -11.23 -21.23
N ILE A 76 -10.01 -11.77 -22.38
CA ILE A 76 -9.24 -11.76 -23.62
C ILE A 76 -10.05 -10.98 -24.66
N ILE A 77 -9.45 -9.97 -25.26
CA ILE A 77 -10.07 -9.25 -26.38
C ILE A 77 -9.77 -10.01 -27.66
N LYS A 78 -10.83 -10.49 -28.32
CA LYS A 78 -10.74 -11.09 -29.65
C LYS A 78 -11.45 -10.16 -30.62
N GLN A 79 -10.71 -9.51 -31.50
CA GLN A 79 -11.29 -8.78 -32.61
C GLN A 79 -11.86 -9.80 -33.61
N ALA A 80 -13.13 -9.64 -33.99
CA ALA A 80 -13.70 -10.40 -35.09
C ALA A 80 -12.85 -10.10 -36.33
N GLU A 81 -12.32 -11.13 -36.98
CA GLU A 81 -11.36 -11.05 -38.10
C GLU A 81 -11.70 -9.90 -39.05
N GLN A 82 -10.99 -8.77 -38.91
CA GLN A 82 -11.00 -7.75 -39.94
C GLN A 82 -10.05 -8.24 -41.03
N LEU A 83 -10.56 -9.17 -41.84
CA LEU A 83 -10.06 -9.50 -43.16
C LEU A 83 -9.89 -8.19 -43.95
N LYS A 84 -8.67 -7.65 -44.00
CA LYS A 84 -8.07 -7.05 -45.22
C LYS A 84 -6.74 -6.33 -44.96
N MET A 85 -5.71 -6.84 -45.64
CA MET A 85 -4.63 -6.07 -46.27
C MET A 85 -3.63 -5.33 -45.35
N MET A 86 -2.88 -6.05 -44.53
CA MET A 86 -1.49 -5.63 -44.24
C MET A 86 -0.52 -6.59 -44.91
N PRO A 87 0.60 -6.12 -45.50
CA PRO A 87 1.65 -7.00 -45.97
C PRO A 87 2.24 -7.74 -44.77
N ASP A 88 2.31 -9.07 -44.84
CA ASP A 88 2.86 -9.99 -43.83
C ASP A 88 4.19 -9.51 -43.22
N ALA A 89 4.98 -8.77 -43.99
CA ALA A 89 6.26 -8.20 -43.57
C ALA A 89 6.17 -7.24 -42.36
N LEU A 90 5.06 -6.52 -42.17
CA LEU A 90 4.89 -5.59 -41.04
C LEU A 90 4.37 -6.29 -39.78
N SER A 91 3.57 -7.35 -39.93
CA SER A 91 3.16 -8.21 -38.81
C SER A 91 4.35 -8.96 -38.20
N MET A 92 5.33 -9.37 -39.03
CA MET A 92 6.59 -9.96 -38.56
C MET A 92 7.50 -9.01 -37.77
N LEU A 93 7.31 -7.68 -37.91
CA LEU A 93 8.02 -6.66 -37.14
C LEU A 93 7.32 -6.31 -35.82
N GLY A 94 6.24 -7.03 -35.45
CA GLY A 94 5.47 -6.77 -34.22
C GLY A 94 4.59 -5.53 -34.27
N LEU A 95 4.45 -4.89 -35.45
CA LEU A 95 3.69 -3.64 -35.63
C LEU A 95 2.19 -3.87 -35.91
N GLY A 96 1.71 -5.12 -35.89
CA GLY A 96 0.36 -5.52 -36.32
C GLY A 96 -0.68 -5.73 -35.20
N GLY A 97 -0.69 -4.92 -34.14
CA GLY A 97 -1.51 -5.20 -32.95
C GLY A 97 -2.56 -4.14 -32.61
N SER A 98 -3.63 -3.98 -33.41
CA SER A 98 -4.82 -3.21 -33.00
C SER A 98 -5.36 -3.67 -31.64
N ASN A 99 -5.34 -4.98 -31.39
CA ASN A 99 -5.79 -5.59 -30.14
C ASN A 99 -5.05 -5.06 -28.90
N HIS A 100 -3.76 -4.73 -29.00
CA HIS A 100 -3.01 -4.22 -27.85
C HIS A 100 -3.49 -2.82 -27.44
N GLN A 101 -3.77 -1.98 -28.43
CA GLN A 101 -4.30 -0.63 -28.19
C GLN A 101 -5.70 -0.69 -27.56
N ASP A 102 -6.57 -1.58 -28.02
CA ASP A 102 -7.91 -1.77 -27.45
C ASP A 102 -7.87 -2.22 -25.99
N VAL A 103 -6.96 -3.14 -25.64
CA VAL A 103 -6.77 -3.59 -24.25
C VAL A 103 -6.25 -2.45 -23.37
N LEU A 104 -5.31 -1.65 -23.87
CA LEU A 104 -4.81 -0.47 -23.15
C LEU A 104 -5.90 0.59 -22.93
N MET A 105 -6.78 0.82 -23.92
CA MET A 105 -7.93 1.71 -23.77
C MET A 105 -8.90 1.18 -22.72
N LEU A 106 -9.21 -0.12 -22.74
CA LEU A 106 -10.07 -0.76 -21.75
C LEU A 106 -9.47 -0.66 -20.33
N HIS A 107 -8.16 -0.88 -20.21
CA HIS A 107 -7.43 -0.70 -18.97
C HIS A 107 -7.56 0.74 -18.43
N ALA A 108 -7.36 1.74 -19.30
CA ALA A 108 -7.50 3.14 -18.91
C ALA A 108 -8.96 3.48 -18.53
N TYR A 109 -9.94 2.94 -19.25
CA TYR A 109 -11.36 3.11 -18.94
C TYR A 109 -11.73 2.52 -17.57
N PHE A 110 -11.22 1.33 -17.25
CA PHE A 110 -11.43 0.70 -15.95
C PHE A 110 -10.89 1.50 -14.77
N ALA A 111 -9.78 2.22 -14.94
CA ALA A 111 -9.20 3.10 -13.93
C ALA A 111 -9.76 4.54 -13.96
N SER A 112 -10.73 4.82 -14.85
CA SER A 112 -11.27 6.16 -15.06
C SER A 112 -12.39 6.52 -14.08
N TRP A 113 -12.67 7.82 -13.96
CA TRP A 113 -13.81 8.33 -13.22
C TRP A 113 -15.16 7.87 -13.80
N ASP A 114 -15.28 7.74 -15.12
CA ASP A 114 -16.55 7.33 -15.74
C ASP A 114 -16.96 5.92 -15.33
N MET A 115 -16.01 4.98 -15.31
CA MET A 115 -16.26 3.63 -14.79
C MET A 115 -16.66 3.68 -13.32
N LEU A 116 -15.91 4.42 -12.49
CA LEU A 116 -16.20 4.54 -11.06
C LEU A 116 -17.61 5.10 -10.82
N GLN A 117 -18.00 6.13 -11.55
CA GLN A 117 -19.32 6.75 -11.44
C GLN A 117 -20.43 5.78 -11.86
N ARG A 118 -20.24 4.99 -12.91
CA ARG A 118 -21.20 3.95 -13.33
C ARG A 118 -21.38 2.86 -12.27
N LEU A 119 -20.28 2.40 -11.68
CA LEU A 119 -20.30 1.43 -10.58
C LEU A 119 -21.02 2.00 -9.35
N ASP A 120 -20.75 3.26 -9.01
CA ASP A 120 -21.38 3.92 -7.87
C ASP A 120 -22.88 4.14 -8.08
N GLN A 121 -23.29 4.57 -9.26
CA GLN A 121 -24.72 4.75 -9.58
C GLN A 121 -25.51 3.45 -9.55
N ALA A 122 -24.90 2.33 -9.97
CA ALA A 122 -25.58 1.04 -10.04
C ALA A 122 -25.57 0.25 -8.73
N LEU A 123 -24.49 0.33 -7.95
CA LEU A 123 -24.25 -0.52 -6.78
C LEU A 123 -23.97 0.26 -5.49
N GLN A 124 -23.95 1.59 -5.53
CA GLN A 124 -23.63 2.46 -4.39
C GLN A 124 -22.26 2.12 -3.79
N LEU A 125 -21.26 1.99 -4.67
CA LEU A 125 -19.89 1.61 -4.32
C LEU A 125 -19.27 2.52 -3.25
N LYS A 126 -19.52 3.83 -3.31
CA LYS A 126 -19.06 4.78 -2.29
C LYS A 126 -19.61 4.45 -0.92
N ALA A 127 -20.90 4.12 -0.83
CA ALA A 127 -21.54 3.75 0.43
C ALA A 127 -20.97 2.45 1.00
N HIS A 128 -20.66 1.47 0.15
CA HIS A 128 -20.00 0.22 0.58
C HIS A 128 -18.63 0.49 1.21
N TYR A 129 -17.80 1.33 0.58
CA TYR A 129 -16.48 1.68 1.13
C TYR A 129 -16.53 2.60 2.36
N GLN A 130 -17.64 3.29 2.58
CA GLN A 130 -17.89 4.09 3.79
C GLN A 130 -18.58 3.30 4.91
N SER A 131 -18.99 2.06 4.66
CA SER A 131 -19.75 1.25 5.61
C SER A 131 -18.94 0.86 6.85
N GLU A 132 -19.64 0.52 7.94
CA GLU A 132 -19.01 0.09 9.20
C GLU A 132 -18.39 -1.32 9.13
N GLN A 133 -18.57 -2.02 8.01
CA GLN A 133 -17.91 -3.31 7.74
C GLN A 133 -16.42 -3.13 7.44
N ALA A 134 -16.00 -1.90 7.15
CA ALA A 134 -14.61 -1.52 6.96
C ALA A 134 -14.09 -0.79 8.21
N ASP A 135 -12.88 -1.13 8.64
CA ASP A 135 -12.26 -0.48 9.80
C ASP A 135 -12.12 1.01 9.59
N TRP A 136 -12.10 1.77 10.68
CA TRP A 136 -11.91 3.21 10.62
C TRP A 136 -10.66 3.63 9.84
N PHE A 137 -9.56 2.88 9.92
CA PHE A 137 -8.34 3.18 9.15
C PHE A 137 -8.42 2.77 7.68
N SER A 138 -9.18 1.73 7.35
CA SER A 138 -9.22 1.15 6.00
C SER A 138 -10.39 1.69 5.16
N ARG A 139 -11.44 2.23 5.79
CA ARG A 139 -12.64 2.76 5.13
C ARG A 139 -12.39 4.10 4.46
N LEU A 140 -13.21 4.40 3.46
CA LEU A 140 -13.24 5.73 2.88
C LEU A 140 -13.86 6.73 3.89
N PRO A 141 -13.26 7.90 4.11
CA PRO A 141 -13.86 8.93 4.96
C PRO A 141 -15.26 9.35 4.46
N ALA A 142 -16.16 9.68 5.37
CA ALA A 142 -17.52 10.11 5.03
C ALA A 142 -17.53 11.41 4.18
N ASP A 143 -16.58 12.28 4.44
CA ASP A 143 -16.33 13.57 3.80
C ASP A 143 -15.39 13.49 2.58
N ALA A 144 -15.06 12.29 2.11
CA ALA A 144 -14.15 12.11 0.97
C ALA A 144 -14.66 12.82 -0.29
N SER A 145 -13.77 13.65 -0.88
CA SER A 145 -13.99 14.28 -2.17
C SER A 145 -14.06 13.26 -3.31
N ASN A 146 -14.49 13.68 -4.49
CA ASN A 146 -14.56 12.82 -5.67
C ASN A 146 -13.17 12.30 -6.05
N GLU A 147 -12.14 13.14 -5.96
CA GLU A 147 -10.75 12.78 -6.21
C GLU A 147 -10.24 11.78 -5.18
N GLY A 148 -10.58 11.97 -3.91
CA GLY A 148 -10.27 11.03 -2.84
C GLY A 148 -10.92 9.66 -3.07
N PHE A 149 -12.18 9.65 -3.51
CA PHE A 149 -12.88 8.42 -3.86
C PHE A 149 -12.23 7.71 -5.06
N LEU A 150 -11.84 8.46 -6.10
CA LEU A 150 -11.14 7.90 -7.25
C LEU A 150 -9.77 7.32 -6.88
N ALA A 151 -8.98 8.04 -6.08
CA ALA A 151 -7.70 7.57 -5.59
C ALA A 151 -7.85 6.28 -4.78
N TYR A 152 -8.84 6.25 -3.88
CA TYR A 152 -9.17 5.07 -3.10
C TYR A 152 -9.56 3.87 -3.97
N TYR A 153 -10.45 4.07 -4.94
CA TYR A 153 -10.84 3.03 -5.90
C TYR A 153 -9.64 2.48 -6.68
N ARG A 154 -8.75 3.36 -7.16
CA ARG A 154 -7.55 2.96 -7.91
C ARG A 154 -6.55 2.19 -7.05
N ASP A 155 -6.47 2.47 -5.75
CA ASP A 155 -5.64 1.70 -4.82
C ASP A 155 -6.21 0.28 -4.58
N HIS A 156 -7.53 0.14 -4.64
CA HIS A 156 -8.23 -1.15 -4.47
C HIS A 156 -8.41 -1.93 -5.79
N LEU A 157 -8.08 -1.32 -6.93
CA LEU A 157 -8.16 -1.92 -8.25
C LEU A 157 -6.76 -2.23 -8.78
N SER A 158 -6.49 -3.51 -8.98
CA SER A 158 -5.30 -3.97 -9.69
C SER A 158 -5.70 -4.47 -11.08
N LEU A 159 -5.14 -3.83 -12.10
CA LEU A 159 -5.25 -4.24 -13.49
C LEU A 159 -3.87 -4.73 -13.95
N THR A 160 -3.80 -5.94 -14.50
CA THR A 160 -2.55 -6.52 -14.99
C THR A 160 -2.78 -7.02 -16.41
N LEU A 161 -2.05 -6.43 -17.37
CA LEU A 161 -2.00 -6.91 -18.74
C LEU A 161 -0.79 -7.82 -18.90
N ASP A 162 -1.04 -9.05 -19.35
CA ASP A 162 0.01 -9.92 -19.86
C ASP A 162 0.16 -9.68 -21.37
N GLU A 163 1.26 -9.05 -21.76
CA GLU A 163 1.55 -8.70 -23.16
C GLU A 163 1.75 -9.93 -24.06
N LEU A 164 2.18 -11.07 -23.49
CA LEU A 164 2.43 -12.29 -24.25
C LEU A 164 1.11 -13.02 -24.56
N SER A 165 0.23 -13.13 -23.57
CA SER A 165 -1.05 -13.84 -23.71
C SER A 165 -2.22 -12.95 -24.15
N GLY A 166 -2.07 -11.62 -24.05
CA GLY A 166 -3.14 -10.66 -24.31
C GLY A 166 -4.27 -10.70 -23.26
N ILE A 167 -4.02 -11.32 -22.10
CA ILE A 167 -5.01 -11.45 -21.02
C ILE A 167 -4.95 -10.20 -20.14
N LEU A 168 -6.08 -9.53 -19.99
CA LEU A 168 -6.29 -8.48 -18.99
C LEU A 168 -6.90 -9.11 -17.73
N THR A 169 -6.13 -9.14 -16.64
CA THR A 169 -6.58 -9.58 -15.33
C THR A 169 -7.00 -8.39 -14.48
N ILE A 170 -8.23 -8.43 -14.02
CA ILE A 170 -8.89 -7.42 -13.18
C ILE A 170 -9.02 -8.00 -11.79
N ARG A 171 -8.50 -7.32 -10.78
CA ARG A 171 -8.67 -7.67 -9.37
C ARG A 171 -9.18 -6.47 -8.62
N LEU A 172 -10.36 -6.60 -8.03
CA LEU A 172 -10.94 -5.59 -7.17
C LEU A 172 -10.97 -6.10 -5.74
N GLN A 173 -10.55 -5.24 -4.81
CA GLN A 173 -10.63 -5.50 -3.39
C GLN A 173 -11.88 -4.85 -2.79
N GLY A 174 -12.55 -5.55 -1.88
CA GLY A 174 -13.69 -5.03 -1.12
C GLY A 174 -13.86 -5.75 0.21
N PHE A 175 -14.79 -5.27 1.03
CA PHE A 175 -15.01 -5.74 2.39
C PHE A 175 -16.05 -6.86 2.48
N GLU A 176 -16.84 -7.06 1.41
CA GLU A 176 -17.80 -8.15 1.32
C GLU A 176 -17.58 -8.95 0.03
N PRO A 177 -17.50 -10.29 0.10
CA PRO A 177 -17.18 -11.13 -1.06
C PRO A 177 -18.28 -11.08 -2.15
N GLU A 178 -19.55 -11.16 -1.75
CA GLU A 178 -20.69 -11.13 -2.67
C GLU A 178 -20.83 -9.76 -3.35
N PHE A 179 -20.61 -8.68 -2.61
CA PHE A 179 -20.60 -7.33 -3.16
C PHE A 179 -19.47 -7.14 -4.16
N THR A 180 -18.23 -7.47 -3.79
CA THR A 180 -17.06 -7.33 -4.65
C THR A 180 -17.23 -8.11 -5.97
N ARG A 181 -17.81 -9.31 -5.90
CA ARG A 181 -18.14 -10.12 -7.08
C ARG A 181 -19.18 -9.44 -7.99
N LYS A 182 -20.20 -8.79 -7.43
CA LYS A 182 -21.19 -8.02 -8.21
C LYS A 182 -20.52 -6.83 -8.91
N VAL A 183 -19.63 -6.12 -8.22
CA VAL A 183 -18.91 -4.98 -8.79
C VAL A 183 -18.04 -5.42 -9.97
N VAL A 184 -17.22 -6.46 -9.81
CA VAL A 184 -16.39 -6.97 -10.91
C VAL A 184 -17.24 -7.42 -12.09
N ARG A 185 -18.37 -8.10 -11.86
CA ARG A 185 -19.28 -8.50 -12.93
C ARG A 185 -19.86 -7.30 -13.68
N LEU A 186 -20.25 -6.25 -12.97
CA LEU A 186 -20.77 -5.03 -13.60
C LEU A 186 -19.68 -4.33 -14.41
N MET A 187 -18.47 -4.26 -13.86
CA MET A 187 -17.30 -3.68 -14.52
C MET A 187 -16.99 -4.37 -15.86
N LEU A 188 -17.06 -5.71 -15.90
CA LEU A 188 -16.92 -6.48 -17.13
C LEU A 188 -17.99 -6.09 -18.17
N LYS A 189 -19.25 -6.02 -17.75
CA LYS A 189 -20.38 -5.66 -18.62
C LYS A 189 -20.22 -4.24 -19.20
N GLU A 190 -19.80 -3.28 -18.39
CA GLU A 190 -19.52 -1.91 -18.85
C GLU A 190 -18.31 -1.88 -19.79
N GLY A 191 -17.31 -2.73 -19.58
CA GLY A 191 -16.16 -2.91 -20.47
C GLY A 191 -16.52 -3.47 -21.84
N GLU A 192 -17.37 -4.50 -21.89
CA GLU A 192 -17.93 -5.03 -23.14
C GLU A 192 -18.67 -3.93 -23.92
N GLY A 193 -19.51 -3.16 -23.23
CA GLY A 193 -20.22 -2.03 -23.82
C GLY A 193 -19.28 -0.94 -24.35
N PHE A 194 -18.16 -0.67 -23.65
CA PHE A 194 -17.16 0.31 -24.07
C PHE A 194 -16.44 -0.12 -25.35
N ILE A 195 -15.97 -1.36 -25.44
CA ILE A 195 -15.35 -1.91 -26.65
C ILE A 195 -16.31 -1.90 -27.83
N ASN A 196 -17.57 -2.29 -27.63
CA ASN A 196 -18.58 -2.26 -28.69
C ASN A 196 -18.80 -0.84 -29.26
N ARG A 197 -18.75 0.19 -28.40
CA ARG A 197 -18.85 1.58 -28.85
C ARG A 197 -17.62 2.03 -29.65
N LEU A 198 -16.41 1.65 -29.22
CA LEU A 198 -15.17 1.95 -29.94
C LEU A 198 -15.18 1.31 -31.34
N GLY A 199 -15.60 0.04 -31.43
CA GLY A 199 -15.69 -0.67 -32.71
C GLY A 199 -16.63 0.02 -33.72
N HIS A 200 -17.76 0.58 -33.26
CA HIS A 200 -18.66 1.34 -34.13
C HIS A 200 -18.12 2.70 -34.58
N GLN A 201 -17.35 3.41 -33.74
CA GLN A 201 -16.77 4.71 -34.12
C GLN A 201 -15.70 4.55 -35.20
N VAL A 202 -14.82 3.55 -35.07
CA VAL A 202 -13.80 3.25 -36.08
C VAL A 202 -14.43 2.85 -37.42
N ALA A 203 -15.57 2.17 -37.41
CA ALA A 203 -16.28 1.79 -38.62
C ALA A 203 -16.92 2.97 -39.37
N LEU A 204 -17.28 4.06 -38.68
CA LEU A 204 -17.89 5.24 -39.28
C LEU A 204 -16.86 6.24 -39.82
N GLU A 205 -15.65 6.30 -39.25
CA GLU A 205 -14.58 7.17 -39.76
C GLU A 205 -13.90 6.62 -41.03
N GLN A 206 -14.12 5.35 -41.37
CA GLN A 206 -13.60 4.72 -42.59
C GLN A 206 -14.58 4.74 -43.77
N LEU A 207 -15.70 5.45 -43.65
CA LEU A 207 -16.67 5.72 -44.74
C LEU A 207 -16.59 7.19 -45.15
#